data_AF-A0A1M7MH88-F1
#
_entry.id   AF-A0A1M7MH88-F1
#
_cell.length_a   1.000
_cell.length_b   1.000
_cell.length_c   1.000
_cell.angle_alpha   90.00
_cell.angle_beta   90.00
_cell.angle_gamma   90.00
#
_symmetry.space_group_name_H-M   'P 1'
#
loop_
_entity.id
_entity.type
_entity.pdbx_description
1 polymer ?
#
loop_
_entity_poly.entity_id
_entity_poly.type
_entity_poly.pdbx_seq_one_letter_code
_entity_poly.pdbx_strand_id
1 'polypeptide(L)'
;MEKLSRQAIQRYKDMYPPGTGICVDNMPDDPRPISSGTKGKVIAVDDIGTIHCAFENGRQLGLIPGVDSFHVVKEELSETQNIEEEPELQMNMT
;
A
#
# COMPACT_ATOMS: atom_id res chain seq x y z
N MET A 1 4.27 -20.05 13.76
CA MET A 1 3.50 -18.85 13.41
C MET A 1 2.05 -19.15 13.72
N GLU A 2 1.44 -18.38 14.61
CA GLU A 2 0.04 -18.59 14.98
C GLU A 2 -0.86 -18.09 13.85
N LYS A 3 -1.84 -18.90 13.45
CA LYS A 3 -2.72 -18.55 12.32
C LYS A 3 -3.77 -17.55 12.79
N LEU A 4 -3.84 -16.40 12.12
CA LEU A 4 -4.87 -15.40 12.41
C LEU A 4 -6.28 -15.95 12.11
N SER A 5 -7.25 -15.54 12.94
CA SER A 5 -8.65 -15.87 12.70
C SER A 5 -9.18 -15.07 11.50
N ARG A 6 -10.21 -15.61 10.83
CA ARG A 6 -10.89 -14.88 9.72
C ARG A 6 -11.37 -13.49 10.15
N GLN A 7 -11.83 -13.36 11.40
CA GLN A 7 -12.27 -12.07 11.94
C GLN A 7 -11.11 -11.09 12.08
N ALA A 8 -9.93 -11.55 12.51
CA ALA A 8 -8.75 -10.70 12.60
C ALA A 8 -8.27 -10.25 11.21
N ILE A 9 -8.24 -11.17 10.24
CA ILE A 9 -7.89 -10.84 8.84
C ILE A 9 -8.89 -9.83 8.26
N GLN A 10 -10.19 -9.99 8.52
CA GLN A 10 -11.19 -9.05 8.05
C GLN A 10 -10.99 -7.66 8.68
N ARG A 11 -10.66 -7.58 9.98
CA ARG A 11 -10.32 -6.30 10.61
C ARG A 11 -9.13 -5.62 9.94
N TYR A 12 -8.10 -6.35 9.54
CA TYR A 12 -6.98 -5.76 8.80
C TYR A 12 -7.41 -5.27 7.41
N LYS A 13 -8.26 -6.01 6.71
CA LYS A 13 -8.85 -5.55 5.44
C LYS A 13 -9.65 -4.25 5.61
N ASP A 14 -10.40 -4.14 6.71
CA ASP A 14 -11.22 -2.97 7.00
C ASP A 14 -10.38 -1.76 7.46
N MET A 15 -9.30 -1.99 8.22
CA MET A 15 -8.40 -0.94 8.71
C MET A 15 -7.42 -0.45 7.65
N TYR A 16 -7.05 -1.31 6.70
CA TYR A 16 -6.03 -1.04 5.69
C TYR A 16 -6.58 -1.35 4.28
N PRO A 17 -7.62 -0.65 3.82
CA PRO A 17 -8.09 -0.80 2.45
C PRO A 17 -7.01 -0.34 1.45
N PRO A 18 -7.04 -0.83 0.19
CA PRO A 18 -6.16 -0.34 -0.86
C PRO A 18 -6.19 1.19 -0.97
N GLY A 19 -5.02 1.80 -1.15
CA GLY A 19 -4.82 3.25 -1.17
C GLY A 19 -4.52 3.88 0.19
N THR A 20 -4.66 3.15 1.30
CA THR A 20 -4.29 3.66 2.64
C THR A 20 -2.81 4.04 2.67
N GLY A 21 -2.52 5.28 3.06
CA GLY A 21 -1.15 5.75 3.26
C GLY A 21 -0.53 5.13 4.51
N ILE A 22 0.66 4.56 4.39
CA ILE A 22 1.42 3.93 5.48
C ILE A 22 2.83 4.53 5.54
N CYS A 23 3.37 4.67 6.74
CA CYS A 23 4.77 4.99 6.99
C CYS A 23 5.41 3.87 7.83
N VAL A 24 6.55 3.36 7.39
CA VAL A 24 7.29 2.30 8.10
C VAL A 24 8.15 2.93 9.18
N ASP A 25 8.03 2.43 10.41
CA ASP A 25 8.89 2.86 11.52
C ASP A 25 10.06 1.89 11.71
N ASN A 26 9.81 0.57 11.67
CA ASN A 26 10.84 -0.46 11.83
C ASN A 26 10.38 -1.85 11.33
N MET A 27 11.32 -2.65 10.81
CA MET A 27 11.13 -4.05 10.41
C MET A 27 12.25 -4.90 11.06
N PRO A 28 12.08 -5.33 12.33
CA PRO A 28 13.19 -5.89 13.11
C PRO A 28 13.73 -7.22 12.58
N ASP A 29 12.88 -8.04 11.97
CA ASP A 29 13.22 -9.40 11.53
C ASP A 29 13.49 -9.49 10.01
N ASP A 30 13.41 -8.39 9.27
CA ASP A 30 13.65 -8.37 7.82
C ASP A 30 15.15 -8.18 7.52
N PRO A 31 15.80 -9.07 6.74
CA PRO A 31 17.22 -8.94 6.39
C PRO A 31 17.52 -7.79 5.42
N ARG A 32 16.49 -7.19 4.81
CA ARG A 32 16.54 -6.06 3.87
C ARG A 32 15.38 -5.10 4.16
N PRO A 33 15.36 -4.49 5.35
CA PRO A 33 14.21 -3.72 5.81
C PRO A 33 13.96 -2.52 4.89
N ILE A 34 12.72 -2.02 4.90
CA ILE A 34 12.42 -0.68 4.41
C ILE A 34 12.95 0.33 5.44
N SER A 35 13.60 1.39 4.97
CA SER A 35 14.13 2.43 5.86
C SER A 35 13.02 3.09 6.66
N SER A 36 13.27 3.37 7.93
CA SER A 36 12.35 4.12 8.79
C SER A 36 11.96 5.46 8.16
N GLY A 37 10.69 5.83 8.25
CA GLY A 37 10.12 7.03 7.64
C GLY A 37 9.68 6.87 6.18
N THR A 38 9.99 5.74 5.53
CA THR A 38 9.56 5.52 4.13
C THR A 38 8.05 5.40 4.06
N LYS A 39 7.44 6.18 3.17
CA LYS A 39 6.00 6.16 2.92
C LYS A 39 5.63 5.21 1.79
N GLY A 40 4.42 4.69 1.85
CA GLY A 40 3.83 3.85 0.83
C GLY A 40 2.32 3.84 0.88
N LYS A 41 1.71 3.14 -0.07
CA LYS A 41 0.27 2.89 -0.11
C LYS A 41 -0.01 1.41 -0.06
N VAL A 42 -1.07 1.04 0.66
CA VAL A 42 -1.57 -0.34 0.68
C VAL A 42 -2.09 -0.72 -0.71
N ILE A 43 -1.70 -1.89 -1.19
CA ILE A 43 -2.17 -2.49 -2.43
C ILE A 43 -3.24 -3.54 -2.12
N ALA A 44 -2.98 -4.40 -1.12
CA ALA A 44 -3.89 -5.47 -0.72
C ALA A 44 -3.56 -6.00 0.69
N VAL A 45 -4.53 -6.62 1.33
CA VAL A 45 -4.31 -7.47 2.51
C VAL A 45 -4.66 -8.91 2.13
N ASP A 46 -3.72 -9.83 2.30
CA ASP A 46 -3.90 -11.23 1.91
C ASP A 46 -4.78 -12.01 2.92
N ASP A 47 -4.95 -13.32 2.67
CA ASP A 47 -5.78 -14.20 3.48
C ASP A 47 -5.06 -14.78 4.71
N ILE A 48 -3.79 -14.40 4.93
CA ILE A 48 -3.03 -14.70 6.15
C ILE A 48 -2.82 -13.48 7.03
N GLY A 49 -3.16 -12.27 6.56
CA GLY A 49 -3.16 -11.02 7.32
C GLY A 49 -1.96 -10.10 7.05
N THR A 50 -1.17 -10.37 6.00
CA THR A 50 -0.08 -9.47 5.58
C THR A 50 -0.63 -8.30 4.79
N ILE A 51 -0.14 -7.10 5.08
CA ILE A 51 -0.50 -5.87 4.38
C ILE A 51 0.55 -5.59 3.31
N HIS A 52 0.22 -5.80 2.05
CA HIS A 52 1.13 -5.54 0.93
C HIS A 52 1.09 -4.07 0.56
N CYS A 53 2.25 -3.42 0.54
CA CYS A 53 2.41 -1.99 0.27
C CYS A 53 3.34 -1.73 -0.92
N ALA A 54 3.04 -0.69 -1.70
CA ALA A 54 3.98 -0.05 -2.62
C ALA A 54 4.61 1.15 -1.93
N PHE A 55 5.93 1.15 -1.78
CA PHE A 55 6.69 2.22 -1.15
C PHE A 55 7.30 3.17 -2.18
N GLU A 56 7.51 4.43 -1.76
CA GLU A 56 8.06 5.50 -2.59
C GLU A 56 9.49 5.24 -3.09
N ASN A 57 10.22 4.35 -2.41
CA ASN A 57 11.54 3.87 -2.84
C ASN A 57 11.47 2.84 -3.98
N GLY A 58 10.29 2.63 -4.57
CA GLY A 58 10.04 1.70 -5.67
C GLY A 58 9.90 0.24 -5.27
N ARG A 59 10.02 -0.10 -3.98
CA ARG A 59 9.87 -1.48 -3.49
C ARG A 59 8.41 -1.80 -3.19
N GLN A 60 8.06 -3.06 -3.34
CA GLN A 60 6.81 -3.63 -2.84
C GLN A 60 7.15 -4.68 -1.78
N LEU A 61 6.57 -4.55 -0.59
CA LEU A 61 6.82 -5.47 0.52
C LEU A 61 5.58 -5.62 1.40
N GLY A 62 5.47 -6.77 2.06
CA GLY A 62 4.45 -7.04 3.06
C GLY A 62 4.85 -6.50 4.43
N LEU A 63 3.89 -5.91 5.14
CA LEU A 63 3.96 -5.58 6.56
C LEU A 63 3.13 -6.59 7.34
N ILE A 64 3.69 -7.10 8.44
CA ILE A 64 3.05 -8.05 9.34
C ILE A 64 2.62 -7.31 10.61
N PRO A 65 1.30 -7.10 10.83
CA PRO A 65 0.81 -6.48 12.05
C PRO A 65 1.27 -7.22 13.31
N GLY A 66 1.86 -6.47 14.24
CA GLY A 66 2.39 -7.01 15.50
C GLY A 66 3.84 -7.52 15.43
N VAL A 67 4.43 -7.57 14.24
CA VAL A 67 5.87 -7.84 14.03
C VAL A 67 6.56 -6.57 13.54
N ASP A 68 6.02 -5.97 12.48
CA ASP A 68 6.52 -4.71 11.94
C ASP A 68 5.88 -3.52 12.67
N SER A 69 6.64 -2.44 12.80
CA SER A 69 6.16 -1.16 13.34
C SER A 69 5.90 -0.20 12.19
N PHE A 70 4.67 0.29 12.09
CA PHE A 70 4.23 1.24 11.08
C PHE A 70 2.98 1.98 11.56
N HIS A 71 2.65 3.09 10.91
CA HIS A 71 1.45 3.85 11.19
C HIS A 71 0.76 4.35 9.91
N VAL A 72 -0.55 4.56 10.01
CA VAL A 72 -1.34 5.17 8.94
C VAL A 72 -1.03 6.66 8.88
N VAL A 73 -0.69 7.14 7.69
CA VAL A 73 -0.56 8.58 7.43
C VAL A 73 -1.85 9.11 6.84
N LYS A 74 -2.31 10.27 7.35
CA LYS A 74 -3.41 11.00 6.72
C LYS A 74 -2.84 11.70 5.49
N GLU A 75 -3.26 11.26 4.30
CA GLU A 75 -3.00 12.00 3.07
C GLU A 75 -3.91 13.24 3.06
N GLU A 76 -3.33 14.44 3.00
CA GLU A 76 -4.06 15.58 2.45
C GLU A 76 -4.27 15.29 0.98
N LEU A 77 -5.53 15.27 0.55
CA LEU A 77 -5.96 14.94 -0.81
C LEU A 77 -5.27 15.87 -1.83
N SER A 78 -4.14 15.47 -2.41
CA SER A 78 -3.65 16.05 -3.65
C SER A 78 -4.02 15.10 -4.79
N GLU A 79 -5.12 15.45 -5.45
CA GLU A 79 -5.63 14.79 -6.64
C GLU A 79 -4.63 14.96 -7.79
N THR A 80 -3.87 13.92 -8.10
CA THR A 80 -3.24 13.81 -9.43
C THR A 80 -3.97 12.71 -10.19
N GLN A 81 -5.11 13.07 -10.77
CA GLN A 81 -5.74 12.26 -11.81
C GLN A 81 -4.88 12.41 -13.07
N ASN A 82 -4.32 11.28 -13.56
CA ASN A 82 -3.66 11.20 -14.85
C ASN A 82 -4.65 11.63 -15.94
N ILE A 83 -4.30 12.66 -16.71
CA ILE A 83 -4.97 13.00 -17.96
C ILE A 83 -4.52 11.96 -18.99
N GLU A 84 -5.41 11.06 -19.39
CA GLU A 84 -5.25 10.24 -20.59
C GLU A 84 -5.59 11.12 -21.80
N GLU A 85 -4.59 11.55 -22.57
CA GLU A 85 -4.81 12.22 -23.86
C GLU A 85 -5.25 11.19 -24.91
N GLU A 86 -6.52 11.25 -25.31
CA GLU A 86 -7.04 10.57 -26.51
C GLU A 86 -6.49 11.25 -27.78
N PRO A 87 -5.90 10.52 -28.75
CA PRO A 87 -5.48 11.13 -30.02
C PRO A 87 -6.71 11.44 -30.90
N GLU A 88 -6.93 12.73 -31.20
CA GLU A 88 -7.99 13.18 -32.11
C GLU A 88 -7.84 12.55 -33.51
N LEU A 89 -8.88 11.82 -33.93
CA LEU A 89 -9.11 11.33 -35.28
C LEU A 89 -9.33 12.51 -36.24
N GLN A 90 -8.29 12.95 -36.96
CA GLN A 90 -8.47 13.92 -38.05
C GLN A 90 -8.93 13.21 -39.32
N MET A 91 -10.24 13.16 -39.51
CA MET A 91 -10.90 12.82 -40.77
C MET A 91 -10.67 13.95 -41.78
N ASN A 92 -10.03 13.68 -42.92
CA ASN A 92 -10.01 14.57 -44.07
C ASN A 92 -10.92 14.00 -45.18
N MET A 93 -12.12 14.59 -45.31
CA MET A 93 -12.96 14.41 -46.49
C MET A 93 -12.24 14.98 -47.73
N THR A 94 -12.20 14.17 -48.79
CA THR A 94 -11.66 14.50 -50.12
C THR A 94 -12.51 15.55 -50.83
#